data_AF-A0A852KSI8-F1
#
_entry.id   AF-A0A852KSI8-F1
#
_cell.length_a   1.000
_cell.length_b   1.000
_cell.length_c   1.000
_cell.angle_alpha   90.00
_cell.angle_beta   90.00
_cell.angle_gamma   90.00
#
_symmetry.space_group_name_H-M   'P 1'
#
loop_
_entity.id
_entity.type
_entity.pdbx_description
1 polymer ?
#
loop_
_entity_poly.entity_id
_entity_poly.type
_entity_poly.pdbx_seq_one_letter_code
_entity_poly.pdbx_strand_id
1 'polypeptide(L)'
;EQIVLDKAREFFQICDLEGKGFITRQDMQRLHPELPLSLEELEKVFVMLDADGNGSLTPKEFTTGFSESGNFVSSLELYSYFILSTSIKNIFILRQSEGETACPLKCEETVSGNEDEEFQFSNLMDRLGATKVLDDESDVKQLWLQLRKEEPHLLSNFEEFLVRIFSQLQEADNEKNELECALKKKITAYDEEIQHLYEEMEQQIKKEKEKFLLKDTEKFQSYSQDLEFKLQSKEQELEQLVQNQKMLQQQCTELLSGKEETKIENIKLKLTNQELLRDLETTSHELSLAQQQLQVLQDEASRLHEEKEM
;
A
#
# COMPACT_ATOMS: atom_id res chain seq x y z
N GLU A 1 -11.48 -26.20 29.50
CA GLU A 1 -12.35 -25.02 29.32
C GLU A 1 -12.31 -24.05 30.51
N GLN A 2 -12.54 -24.47 31.76
CA GLN A 2 -12.62 -23.55 32.91
C GLN A 2 -11.36 -22.67 33.13
N ILE A 3 -10.16 -23.23 33.00
CA ILE A 3 -8.90 -22.49 33.17
C ILE A 3 -8.75 -21.40 32.11
N VAL A 4 -9.14 -21.65 30.85
CA VAL A 4 -9.00 -20.68 29.76
C VAL A 4 -9.94 -19.48 29.97
N LEU A 5 -11.15 -19.73 30.49
CA LEU A 5 -12.13 -18.69 30.78
C LEU A 5 -11.70 -17.80 31.96
N ASP A 6 -11.17 -18.38 33.02
CA ASP A 6 -10.68 -17.62 34.18
C ASP A 6 -9.46 -16.77 33.77
N LYS A 7 -8.60 -17.30 32.90
CA LYS A 7 -7.40 -16.61 32.40
C LYS A 7 -7.71 -15.50 31.40
N ALA A 8 -8.71 -15.70 30.54
CA ALA A 8 -9.21 -14.66 29.64
C ALA A 8 -9.85 -13.49 30.43
N ARG A 9 -10.52 -13.78 31.56
CA ARG A 9 -11.07 -12.74 32.44
C ARG A 9 -10.00 -11.93 33.17
N GLU A 10 -8.95 -12.58 33.67
CA GLU A 10 -7.80 -11.88 34.25
C GLU A 10 -7.11 -10.98 33.22
N PHE A 11 -6.90 -11.46 32.00
CA PHE A 11 -6.30 -10.66 30.92
C PHE A 11 -7.18 -9.46 30.53
N PHE A 12 -8.50 -9.65 30.50
CA PHE A 12 -9.46 -8.57 30.24
C PHE A 12 -9.32 -7.43 31.25
N GLN A 13 -9.16 -7.75 32.54
CA GLN A 13 -8.98 -6.76 33.60
C GLN A 13 -7.67 -5.98 33.48
N ILE A 14 -6.61 -6.62 32.96
CA ILE A 14 -5.31 -5.96 32.79
C ILE A 14 -5.32 -5.05 31.56
N CYS A 15 -6.06 -5.41 30.51
CA CYS A 15 -6.25 -4.56 29.34
C CYS A 15 -7.17 -3.35 29.63
N ASP A 16 -8.16 -3.53 30.50
CA ASP A 16 -9.11 -2.50 30.90
C ASP A 16 -8.65 -1.75 32.16
N LEU A 17 -7.49 -1.09 32.08
CA LEU A 17 -6.91 -0.27 33.17
C LEU A 17 -7.84 0.86 33.64
N GLU A 18 -8.72 1.33 32.74
CA GLU A 18 -9.66 2.42 33.01
C GLU A 18 -11.01 1.91 33.55
N GLY A 19 -11.21 0.59 33.67
CA GLY A 19 -12.41 -0.05 34.24
C GLY A 19 -13.69 0.26 33.46
N LYS A 20 -13.57 0.45 32.14
CA LYS A 20 -14.67 0.86 31.24
C LYS A 20 -15.64 -0.29 30.96
N GLY A 21 -15.24 -1.53 31.20
CA GLY A 21 -16.01 -2.74 30.93
C GLY A 21 -15.97 -3.18 29.46
N PHE A 22 -15.12 -2.55 28.63
CA PHE A 22 -14.87 -2.89 27.23
C PHE A 22 -13.45 -2.46 26.84
N ILE A 23 -12.81 -3.20 25.92
CA ILE A 23 -11.45 -2.93 25.45
C ILE A 23 -11.52 -2.31 24.06
N THR A 24 -10.96 -1.12 23.88
CA THR A 24 -10.87 -0.46 22.57
C THR A 24 -9.57 -0.81 21.85
N ARG A 25 -9.49 -0.53 20.54
CA ARG A 25 -8.27 -0.73 19.73
C ARG A 25 -7.05 -0.02 20.32
N GLN A 26 -7.25 1.18 20.85
CA GLN A 26 -6.17 1.94 21.50
C GLN A 26 -5.68 1.26 22.77
N ASP A 27 -6.58 0.63 23.55
CA ASP A 27 -6.21 -0.08 24.77
C ASP A 27 -5.37 -1.33 24.45
N MET A 28 -5.66 -2.05 23.36
CA MET A 28 -4.79 -3.13 22.87
C MET A 28 -3.46 -2.61 22.34
N GLN A 29 -3.44 -1.56 21.53
CA GLN A 29 -2.20 -1.01 20.98
C GLN A 29 -1.22 -0.51 22.06
N ARG A 30 -1.72 -0.08 23.23
CA ARG A 30 -0.90 0.26 24.41
C ARG A 30 -0.12 -0.93 24.99
N LEU A 31 -0.54 -2.17 24.71
CA LEU A 31 0.12 -3.40 25.14
C LEU A 31 1.16 -3.92 24.14
N HIS A 32 1.28 -3.28 22.96
CA HIS A 32 2.35 -3.56 22.00
C HIS A 32 3.78 -3.55 22.61
N PRO A 33 4.18 -2.62 23.50
CA PRO A 33 5.49 -2.69 24.16
C PRO A 33 5.62 -3.82 25.21
N GLU A 34 4.51 -4.48 25.58
CA GLU A 34 4.47 -5.50 26.63
C GLU A 34 4.30 -6.92 26.06
N LEU A 35 4.06 -7.04 24.76
CA LEU A 35 3.85 -8.28 24.03
C LEU A 35 4.81 -8.38 22.83
N PRO A 36 5.33 -9.56 22.50
CA PRO A 36 6.17 -9.77 21.31
C PRO A 36 5.34 -9.85 20.02
N LEU A 37 4.27 -9.05 19.90
CA LEU A 37 3.38 -9.02 18.74
C LEU A 37 3.48 -7.66 18.07
N SER A 38 3.56 -7.64 16.75
CA SER A 38 3.52 -6.41 15.97
C SER A 38 2.13 -5.75 16.04
N LEU A 39 2.07 -4.43 15.83
CA LEU A 39 0.80 -3.68 15.78
C LEU A 39 -0.20 -4.29 14.78
N GLU A 40 0.28 -4.84 13.66
CA GLU A 40 -0.56 -5.50 12.65
C GLU A 40 -1.14 -6.84 13.12
N GLU A 41 -0.36 -7.62 13.87
CA GLU A 41 -0.83 -8.89 14.44
C GLU A 41 -1.85 -8.65 15.55
N LEU A 42 -1.65 -7.61 16.35
CA LEU A 42 -2.57 -7.23 17.42
C LEU A 42 -3.90 -6.69 16.87
N GLU A 43 -3.87 -5.92 15.77
CA GLU A 43 -5.07 -5.48 15.06
C GLU A 43 -5.83 -6.68 14.46
N LYS A 44 -5.12 -7.67 13.91
CA LYS A 44 -5.75 -8.92 13.41
C LYS A 44 -6.44 -9.70 14.53
N VAL A 45 -5.81 -9.78 15.71
CA VAL A 45 -6.42 -10.40 16.90
C VAL A 45 -7.64 -9.61 17.36
N PHE A 46 -7.57 -8.27 17.38
CA PHE A 46 -8.70 -7.42 17.75
C PHE A 46 -9.90 -7.64 16.82
N VAL A 47 -9.70 -7.59 15.51
CA VAL A 47 -10.75 -7.77 14.50
C VAL A 47 -11.36 -9.18 14.57
N MET A 48 -10.58 -10.19 14.94
CA MET A 48 -11.07 -11.56 15.11
C MET A 48 -11.96 -11.70 16.35
N LEU A 49 -11.61 -11.01 17.44
CA LEU A 49 -12.36 -11.06 18.70
C LEU A 49 -13.62 -10.16 18.65
N ASP A 50 -13.60 -9.10 17.83
CA ASP A 50 -14.67 -8.12 17.63
C ASP A 50 -15.74 -8.67 16.68
N ALA A 51 -16.48 -9.69 17.13
CA ALA A 51 -17.44 -10.43 16.32
C ALA A 51 -18.62 -9.57 15.80
N ASP A 52 -18.98 -8.50 16.53
CA ASP A 52 -20.03 -7.57 16.15
C ASP A 52 -19.50 -6.33 15.39
N GLY A 53 -18.18 -6.17 15.31
CA GLY A 53 -17.49 -5.12 14.57
C GLY A 53 -17.75 -3.72 15.13
N ASN A 54 -18.14 -3.62 16.40
CA ASN A 54 -18.51 -2.35 17.02
C ASN A 54 -17.27 -1.53 17.46
N GLY A 55 -16.06 -2.09 17.34
CA GLY A 55 -14.80 -1.45 17.71
C GLY A 55 -14.48 -1.49 19.21
N SER A 56 -15.21 -2.28 19.99
CA SER A 56 -15.12 -2.41 21.44
C SER A 56 -15.34 -3.87 21.88
N LEU A 57 -14.29 -4.52 22.39
CA LEU A 57 -14.40 -5.90 22.85
C LEU A 57 -15.08 -5.95 24.21
N THR A 58 -16.24 -6.59 24.27
CA THR A 58 -16.92 -6.89 25.53
C THR A 58 -16.31 -8.12 26.22
N PRO A 59 -16.49 -8.30 27.55
CA PRO A 59 -15.97 -9.47 28.25
C PRO A 59 -16.48 -10.79 27.68
N LYS A 60 -17.71 -10.78 27.11
CA LYS A 60 -18.32 -11.95 26.49
C LYS A 60 -17.61 -12.32 25.19
N GLU A 61 -17.43 -11.35 24.29
CA GLU A 61 -16.69 -11.52 23.03
C GLU A 61 -15.25 -11.95 23.28
N PHE A 62 -14.61 -11.37 24.28
CA PHE A 62 -13.27 -11.75 24.70
C PHE A 62 -13.23 -13.21 25.17
N THR A 63 -14.12 -13.63 26.06
CA THR A 63 -14.12 -15.03 26.55
C THR A 63 -14.54 -16.05 25.50
N THR A 64 -15.48 -15.70 24.62
CA THR A 64 -15.96 -16.59 23.55
C THR A 64 -14.91 -16.69 22.45
N GLY A 65 -14.31 -15.58 22.03
CA GLY A 65 -13.29 -15.56 20.99
C GLY A 65 -12.03 -16.33 21.39
N PHE A 66 -11.61 -16.28 22.66
CA PHE A 66 -10.51 -17.10 23.16
C PHE A 66 -10.87 -18.59 23.34
N SER A 67 -12.15 -18.91 23.53
CA SER A 67 -12.64 -20.29 23.61
C SER A 67 -12.81 -20.93 22.23
N GLU A 68 -13.27 -20.16 21.24
CA GLU A 68 -13.52 -20.64 19.86
C GLU A 68 -12.26 -20.60 18.99
N SER A 69 -11.38 -19.60 19.19
CA SER A 69 -10.13 -19.42 18.44
C SER A 69 -8.94 -20.19 19.03
N GLY A 70 -9.20 -21.12 19.97
CA GLY A 70 -8.21 -21.88 20.74
C GLY A 70 -7.22 -22.77 19.95
N ASN A 71 -7.25 -22.71 18.62
CA ASN A 71 -6.32 -23.42 17.74
C ASN A 71 -5.24 -22.54 17.09
N PHE A 72 -5.36 -21.21 17.12
CA PHE A 72 -4.42 -20.34 16.38
C PHE A 72 -3.38 -19.64 17.24
N VAL A 73 -3.62 -19.56 18.55
CA VAL A 73 -2.72 -18.90 19.48
C VAL A 73 -2.48 -19.88 20.62
N SER A 74 -1.23 -20.31 20.83
CA SER A 74 -0.84 -21.08 22.01
C SER A 74 -1.13 -20.23 23.26
N SER A 75 -2.38 -20.27 23.74
CA SER A 75 -2.89 -19.45 24.84
C SER A 75 -2.14 -19.69 26.15
N LEU A 76 -1.36 -20.78 26.26
CA LEU A 76 -0.43 -21.01 27.37
C LEU A 76 0.88 -20.21 27.25
N GLU A 77 1.40 -19.98 26.05
CA GLU A 77 2.68 -19.29 25.83
C GLU A 77 2.53 -17.77 26.00
N LEU A 78 1.48 -17.20 25.43
CA LEU A 78 1.17 -15.77 25.57
C LEU A 78 0.79 -15.40 27.01
N TYR A 79 0.02 -16.25 27.68
CA TYR A 79 -0.35 -16.04 29.07
C TYR A 79 0.85 -16.21 30.02
N SER A 80 1.71 -17.21 29.79
CA SER A 80 2.91 -17.41 30.61
C SER A 80 3.90 -16.25 30.48
N TYR A 81 4.04 -15.67 29.28
CA TYR A 81 4.92 -14.52 29.05
C TYR A 81 4.36 -13.22 29.65
N PHE A 82 3.04 -13.05 29.60
CA PHE A 82 2.34 -11.89 30.12
C PHE A 82 2.34 -11.80 31.66
N ILE A 83 2.18 -12.94 32.36
CA ILE A 83 2.33 -12.97 33.82
C ILE A 83 3.78 -12.69 34.23
N LEU A 84 4.77 -13.21 33.47
CA LEU A 84 6.18 -12.92 33.74
C LEU A 84 6.49 -11.42 33.61
N SER A 85 6.04 -10.77 32.52
CA SER A 85 6.31 -9.35 32.29
C SER A 85 5.60 -8.44 33.31
N THR A 86 4.38 -8.80 33.71
CA THR A 86 3.58 -8.06 34.70
C THR A 86 4.14 -8.24 36.12
N SER A 87 4.56 -9.44 36.51
CA SER A 87 5.18 -9.69 37.82
C SER A 87 6.55 -9.01 37.97
N ILE A 88 7.33 -8.90 36.89
CA ILE A 88 8.63 -8.20 36.90
C ILE A 88 8.45 -6.68 37.11
N LYS A 89 7.39 -6.08 36.54
CA LYS A 89 7.10 -4.65 36.75
C LYS A 89 6.46 -4.35 38.11
N ASN A 90 5.64 -5.24 38.67
CA ASN A 90 5.14 -5.07 40.04
C ASN A 90 6.26 -5.15 41.09
N ILE A 91 7.33 -5.91 40.84
CA ILE A 91 8.56 -5.88 41.65
C ILE A 91 9.32 -4.56 41.48
N PHE A 92 9.28 -3.95 40.30
CA PHE A 92 9.96 -2.68 40.01
C PHE A 92 9.22 -1.46 40.57
N ILE A 93 7.88 -1.48 40.62
CA ILE A 93 7.06 -0.36 41.13
C ILE A 93 7.03 -0.30 42.67
N LEU A 94 7.17 -1.43 43.38
CA LEU A 94 7.27 -1.43 44.85
C LEU A 94 8.62 -0.92 45.40
N ARG A 95 9.64 -0.74 44.55
CA ARG A 95 10.99 -0.29 45.00
C ARG A 95 11.17 1.22 45.06
N GLN A 96 10.17 2.02 44.68
CA GLN A 96 10.27 3.49 44.66
C GLN A 96 9.49 4.21 45.78
N SER A 97 8.86 3.50 46.73
CA SER A 97 8.10 4.15 47.81
C SER A 97 8.49 3.77 49.25
N GLU A 98 9.77 3.65 49.55
CA GLU A 98 10.26 3.68 50.95
C GLU A 98 11.50 4.57 51.03
N GLY A 99 11.26 5.88 50.94
CA GLY A 99 12.17 6.88 51.49
C GLY A 99 11.93 7.01 52.99
N GLU A 100 13.02 6.99 53.75
CA GLU A 100 13.14 7.39 55.16
C GLU A 100 12.48 6.48 56.21
N THR A 101 13.28 5.57 56.76
CA THR A 101 13.27 5.32 58.21
C THR A 101 14.70 5.09 58.68
N ALA A 102 15.16 6.02 59.50
CA ALA A 102 16.44 5.97 60.18
C ALA A 102 16.50 4.77 61.14
N CYS A 103 17.62 4.04 61.12
CA CYS A 103 18.03 3.16 62.21
C CYS A 103 19.50 3.48 62.58
N PRO A 104 19.80 3.75 63.87
CA PRO A 104 21.14 4.09 64.32
C PRO A 104 21.92 2.80 64.61
N LEU A 105 22.96 2.53 63.83
CA LEU A 105 23.97 1.52 64.16
C LEU A 105 25.27 2.22 64.54
N LYS A 106 25.46 2.23 65.86
CA LYS A 106 26.65 2.65 66.57
C LYS A 106 27.73 1.60 66.36
N CYS A 107 28.79 1.94 65.63
CA CYS A 107 30.02 1.15 65.59
C CYS A 107 31.12 1.99 66.24
N GLU A 108 31.64 1.46 67.34
CA GLU A 108 32.68 2.06 68.16
C GLU A 108 33.99 2.16 67.38
N GLU A 109 34.52 3.38 67.31
CA GLU A 109 35.90 3.64 66.90
C GLU A 109 36.86 3.02 67.93
N THR A 110 37.71 2.11 67.44
CA THR A 110 38.96 1.74 68.12
C THR A 110 40.14 1.97 67.16
N VAL A 111 40.62 3.20 67.17
CA VAL A 111 42.03 3.64 67.29
C VAL A 111 43.12 2.83 66.57
N SER A 112 43.69 3.48 65.53
CA SER A 112 45.13 3.67 65.25
C SER A 112 46.03 2.45 65.03
N GLY A 113 46.21 2.07 63.75
CA GLY A 113 47.25 1.15 63.28
C GLY A 113 47.12 0.66 61.82
N ASN A 114 45.96 0.88 61.18
CA ASN A 114 45.55 0.14 59.97
C ASN A 114 46.01 0.70 58.62
N GLU A 115 46.52 1.93 58.54
CA GLU A 115 46.76 2.58 57.23
C GLU A 115 47.92 1.94 56.44
N ASP A 116 48.96 1.46 57.12
CA ASP A 116 50.14 0.87 56.47
C ASP A 116 49.89 -0.59 56.02
N GLU A 117 49.03 -1.31 56.73
CA GLU A 117 48.63 -2.68 56.37
C GLU A 117 47.66 -2.69 55.17
N GLU A 118 46.73 -1.73 55.14
CA GLU A 118 45.79 -1.52 54.03
C GLU A 118 46.52 -1.19 52.73
N PHE A 119 47.49 -0.27 52.79
CA PHE A 119 48.26 0.15 51.64
C PHE A 119 49.13 -0.99 51.09
N GLN A 120 49.70 -1.82 51.95
CA GLN A 120 50.52 -2.96 51.54
C GLN A 120 49.69 -4.07 50.87
N PHE A 121 48.48 -4.34 51.38
CA PHE A 121 47.56 -5.28 50.74
C PHE A 121 47.06 -4.74 49.39
N SER A 122 46.61 -3.48 49.34
CA SER A 122 46.15 -2.85 48.09
C SER A 122 47.23 -2.83 47.01
N ASN A 123 48.48 -2.49 47.35
CA ASN A 123 49.59 -2.51 46.41
C ASN A 123 49.94 -3.95 45.93
N LEU A 124 49.74 -4.96 46.78
CA LEU A 124 49.87 -6.36 46.37
C LEU A 124 48.76 -6.74 45.39
N MET A 125 47.49 -6.43 45.69
CA MET A 125 46.34 -6.72 44.82
C MET A 125 46.42 -5.98 43.47
N ASP A 126 46.87 -4.73 43.47
CA ASP A 126 47.13 -3.95 42.25
C ASP A 126 48.23 -4.59 41.39
N ARG A 127 49.32 -5.04 42.02
CA ARG A 127 50.44 -5.70 41.31
C ARG A 127 50.06 -7.08 40.78
N LEU A 128 49.10 -7.73 41.43
CA LEU A 128 48.51 -9.00 41.00
C LEU A 128 47.41 -8.83 39.94
N GLY A 129 46.97 -7.61 39.64
CA GLY A 129 45.88 -7.34 38.70
C GLY A 129 44.52 -7.86 39.19
N ALA A 130 44.40 -8.13 40.49
CA ALA A 130 43.22 -8.74 41.11
C ALA A 130 41.96 -7.86 41.04
N THR A 131 42.16 -6.53 41.01
CA THR A 131 41.10 -5.51 40.98
C THR A 131 40.21 -5.57 39.73
N LYS A 132 40.66 -6.23 38.66
CA LYS A 132 39.86 -6.40 37.43
C LYS A 132 39.09 -7.71 37.38
N VAL A 133 39.39 -8.65 38.29
CA VAL A 133 38.85 -10.01 38.20
C VAL A 133 38.09 -10.47 39.44
N LEU A 134 38.29 -9.83 40.60
CA LEU A 134 37.50 -10.08 41.81
C LEU A 134 36.56 -8.90 42.09
N ASP A 135 35.30 -9.22 42.38
CA ASP A 135 34.30 -8.25 42.82
C ASP A 135 34.36 -7.98 44.34
N ASP A 136 34.92 -8.91 45.13
CA ASP A 136 35.09 -8.79 46.58
C ASP A 136 36.47 -9.33 47.01
N GLU A 137 37.26 -8.48 47.67
CA GLU A 137 38.60 -8.78 48.17
C GLU A 137 38.65 -8.96 49.69
N SER A 138 37.50 -8.84 50.38
CA SER A 138 37.41 -8.79 51.84
C SER A 138 37.90 -10.06 52.54
N ASP A 139 37.58 -11.24 51.99
CA ASP A 139 38.00 -12.54 52.54
C ASP A 139 39.51 -12.77 52.38
N VAL A 140 40.07 -12.41 51.22
CA VAL A 140 41.51 -12.53 50.92
C VAL A 140 42.31 -11.60 51.81
N LYS A 141 41.80 -10.38 52.02
CA LYS A 141 42.36 -9.39 52.93
C LYS A 141 42.33 -9.85 54.37
N GLN A 142 41.21 -10.40 54.83
CA GLN A 142 41.11 -10.95 56.19
C GLN A 142 42.11 -12.08 56.43
N LEU A 143 42.23 -13.01 55.47
CA LEU A 143 43.17 -14.13 55.55
C LEU A 143 44.63 -13.66 55.52
N TRP A 144 44.97 -12.67 54.69
CA TRP A 144 46.31 -12.08 54.62
C TRP A 144 46.70 -11.39 55.94
N LEU A 145 45.77 -10.63 56.55
CA LEU A 145 45.97 -9.99 57.85
C LEU A 145 46.10 -11.01 58.99
N GLN A 146 45.34 -12.10 58.97
CA GLN A 146 45.44 -13.18 59.96
C GLN A 146 46.77 -13.94 59.85
N LEU A 147 47.17 -14.34 58.65
CA LEU A 147 48.44 -15.04 58.41
C LEU A 147 49.65 -14.19 58.82
N ARG A 148 49.61 -12.88 58.59
CA ARG A 148 50.67 -11.96 59.02
C ARG A 148 50.80 -11.85 60.54
N LYS A 149 49.69 -11.98 61.28
CA LYS A 149 49.65 -11.85 62.75
C LYS A 149 49.95 -13.16 63.47
N GLU A 150 49.48 -14.29 62.94
CA GLU A 150 49.56 -15.59 63.62
C GLU A 150 50.73 -16.46 63.12
N GLU A 151 51.01 -16.48 61.82
CA GLU A 151 52.04 -17.34 61.20
C GLU A 151 52.82 -16.65 60.06
N PRO A 152 53.77 -15.75 60.36
CA PRO A 152 54.45 -14.93 59.35
C PRO A 152 55.33 -15.72 58.36
N HIS A 153 55.71 -16.96 58.71
CA HIS A 153 56.50 -17.84 57.85
C HIS A 153 55.67 -18.43 56.69
N LEU A 154 54.34 -18.43 56.79
CA LEU A 154 53.42 -18.96 55.77
C LEU A 154 52.95 -17.88 54.79
N LEU A 155 53.13 -16.60 55.15
CA LEU A 155 52.69 -15.45 54.35
C LEU A 155 53.32 -15.45 52.95
N SER A 156 54.61 -15.76 52.82
CA SER A 156 55.28 -15.81 51.51
C SER A 156 54.74 -16.91 50.59
N ASN A 157 54.38 -18.08 51.14
CA ASN A 157 53.77 -19.16 50.37
C ASN A 157 52.34 -18.78 49.92
N PHE A 158 51.61 -18.07 50.77
CA PHE A 158 50.29 -17.55 50.45
C PHE A 158 50.38 -16.47 49.36
N GLU A 159 51.33 -15.54 49.45
CA GLU A 159 51.56 -14.53 48.41
C GLU A 159 51.99 -15.16 47.07
N GLU A 160 52.86 -16.17 47.08
CA GLU A 160 53.22 -16.91 45.86
C GLU A 160 52.01 -17.65 45.25
N PHE A 161 51.16 -18.23 46.10
CA PHE A 161 49.92 -18.85 45.68
C PHE A 161 48.98 -17.82 45.03
N LEU A 162 48.81 -16.64 45.63
CA LEU A 162 48.03 -15.55 45.04
C LEU A 162 48.61 -15.11 43.70
N VAL A 163 49.94 -14.94 43.58
CA VAL A 163 50.60 -14.65 42.29
C VAL A 163 50.22 -15.66 41.23
N ARG A 164 50.27 -16.95 41.54
CA ARG A 164 49.96 -18.02 40.57
C ARG A 164 48.48 -18.03 40.19
N ILE A 165 47.58 -17.91 41.15
CA ILE A 165 46.13 -17.92 40.91
C ILE A 165 45.72 -16.69 40.09
N PHE A 166 46.19 -15.50 40.46
CA PHE A 166 45.86 -14.28 39.71
C PHE A 166 46.49 -14.26 38.31
N SER A 167 47.70 -14.80 38.14
CA SER A 167 48.29 -14.93 36.80
C SER A 167 47.45 -15.85 35.90
N GLN A 168 47.00 -17.01 36.42
CA GLN A 168 46.14 -17.94 35.67
C GLN A 168 44.77 -17.33 35.38
N LEU A 169 44.20 -16.63 36.35
CA LEU A 169 42.92 -15.97 36.22
C LEU A 169 42.97 -14.82 35.21
N GLN A 170 44.07 -14.05 35.20
CA GLN A 170 44.33 -13.00 34.24
C GLN A 170 44.56 -13.56 32.83
N GLU A 171 45.30 -14.67 32.69
CA GLU A 171 45.49 -15.35 31.41
C GLU A 171 44.15 -15.83 30.85
N ALA A 172 43.30 -16.46 31.68
CA ALA A 172 41.95 -16.88 31.28
C ALA A 172 41.04 -15.69 30.90
N ASP A 173 41.11 -14.57 31.62
CA ASP A 173 40.36 -13.36 31.25
C ASP A 173 40.84 -12.77 29.92
N ASN A 174 42.15 -12.73 29.68
CA ASN A 174 42.71 -12.30 28.40
C ASN A 174 42.24 -13.21 27.24
N GLU A 175 42.31 -14.54 27.41
CA GLU A 175 41.82 -15.50 26.42
C GLU A 175 40.32 -15.32 26.15
N LYS A 176 39.51 -15.13 27.19
CA LYS A 176 38.08 -14.82 27.06
C LYS A 176 37.87 -13.55 26.24
N ASN A 177 38.59 -12.47 26.54
CA ASN A 177 38.49 -11.19 25.83
C ASN A 177 38.91 -11.32 24.35
N GLU A 178 39.94 -12.12 24.06
CA GLU A 178 40.37 -12.42 22.69
C GLU A 178 39.31 -13.20 21.92
N LEU A 179 38.72 -14.23 22.53
CA LEU A 179 37.63 -15.01 21.95
C LEU A 179 36.39 -14.14 21.72
N GLU A 180 36.02 -13.28 22.68
CA GLU A 180 34.93 -12.32 22.52
C GLU A 180 35.20 -11.33 21.38
N CYS A 181 36.44 -10.84 21.24
CA CYS A 181 36.83 -9.97 20.13
C CYS A 181 36.73 -10.70 18.78
N ALA A 182 37.22 -11.93 18.71
CA ALA A 182 37.12 -12.76 17.51
C ALA A 182 35.66 -13.05 17.13
N LEU A 183 34.82 -13.36 18.12
CA LEU A 183 33.39 -13.59 17.92
C LEU A 183 32.69 -12.32 17.43
N LYS A 184 32.94 -11.17 18.07
CA LYS A 184 32.39 -9.88 17.62
C LYS A 184 32.79 -9.57 16.18
N LYS A 185 34.06 -9.76 15.80
CA LYS A 185 34.52 -9.59 14.42
C LYS A 185 33.82 -10.53 13.43
N LYS A 186 33.52 -11.77 13.84
CA LYS A 186 32.79 -12.73 13.01
C LYS A 186 31.33 -12.32 12.84
N ILE A 187 30.68 -11.87 13.91
CA ILE A 187 29.31 -11.34 13.86
C ILE A 187 29.25 -10.14 12.90
N THR A 188 30.14 -9.16 13.04
CA THR A 188 30.14 -7.99 12.16
C THR A 188 30.42 -8.36 10.71
N ALA A 189 31.31 -9.31 10.44
CA ALA A 189 31.55 -9.79 9.08
C ALA A 189 30.33 -10.48 8.46
N TYR A 190 29.59 -11.28 9.24
CA TYR A 190 28.34 -11.88 8.77
C TYR A 190 27.25 -10.82 8.56
N ASP A 191 27.14 -9.84 9.45
CA ASP A 191 26.19 -8.74 9.30
C ASP A 191 26.47 -7.93 8.02
N GLU A 192 27.74 -7.65 7.72
CA GLU A 192 28.15 -6.98 6.47
C GLU A 192 27.84 -7.82 5.22
N GLU A 193 28.09 -9.14 5.26
CA GLU A 193 27.76 -10.05 4.15
C GLU A 193 26.25 -10.13 3.91
N ILE A 194 25.46 -10.20 4.98
CA ILE A 194 24.00 -10.19 4.93
C ILE A 194 23.51 -8.86 4.34
N GLN A 195 24.05 -7.72 4.78
CA GLN A 195 23.70 -6.41 4.22
C GLN A 195 24.03 -6.31 2.73
N HIS A 196 25.22 -6.74 2.31
CA HIS A 196 25.60 -6.77 0.90
C HIS A 196 24.63 -7.62 0.07
N LEU A 197 24.24 -8.80 0.56
CA LEU A 197 23.28 -9.65 -0.14
C LEU A 197 21.89 -9.00 -0.26
N TYR A 198 21.42 -8.31 0.79
CA TYR A 198 20.17 -7.55 0.72
C TYR A 198 20.25 -6.40 -0.29
N GLU A 199 21.36 -5.66 -0.32
CA GLU A 199 21.57 -4.58 -1.28
C GLU A 199 21.59 -5.11 -2.73
N GLU A 200 22.27 -6.22 -2.97
CA GLU A 200 22.33 -6.85 -4.30
C GLU A 200 20.95 -7.32 -4.75
N MET A 201 20.20 -7.97 -3.86
CA MET A 201 18.83 -8.39 -4.13
C MET A 201 17.91 -7.20 -4.43
N GLU A 202 17.99 -6.13 -3.63
CA GLU A 202 17.18 -4.92 -3.85
C GLU A 202 17.52 -4.24 -5.19
N GLN A 203 18.81 -4.17 -5.54
CA GLN A 203 19.23 -3.67 -6.84
C GLN A 203 18.71 -4.53 -8.00
N GLN A 204 18.70 -5.86 -7.85
CA GLN A 204 18.15 -6.75 -8.86
C GLN A 204 16.63 -6.58 -9.00
N ILE A 205 15.90 -6.54 -7.89
CA ILE A 205 14.46 -6.28 -7.86
C ILE A 205 14.15 -4.95 -8.56
N LYS A 206 14.92 -3.90 -8.29
CA LYS A 206 14.76 -2.60 -8.92
C LYS A 206 14.99 -2.66 -10.43
N LYS A 207 16.09 -3.28 -10.88
CA LYS A 207 16.41 -3.46 -12.31
C LYS A 207 15.32 -4.24 -13.05
N GLU A 208 14.80 -5.32 -12.44
CA GLU A 208 13.74 -6.12 -13.04
C GLU A 208 12.41 -5.36 -13.11
N LYS A 209 12.04 -4.61 -12.06
CA LYS A 209 10.87 -3.73 -12.05
C LYS A 209 10.96 -2.66 -13.15
N GLU A 210 12.10 -1.98 -13.29
CA GLU A 210 12.33 -0.97 -14.32
C GLU A 210 12.25 -1.57 -15.74
N LYS A 211 12.87 -2.75 -15.95
CA LYS A 211 12.80 -3.46 -17.24
C LYS A 211 11.38 -3.87 -17.59
N PHE A 212 10.61 -4.35 -16.62
CA PHE A 212 9.20 -4.71 -16.81
C PHE A 212 8.37 -3.49 -17.18
N LEU A 213 8.50 -2.39 -16.44
CA LEU A 213 7.79 -1.13 -16.70
C LEU A 213 8.11 -0.56 -18.08
N LEU A 214 9.38 -0.59 -18.50
CA LEU A 214 9.77 -0.12 -19.82
C LEU A 214 9.11 -0.95 -20.92
N LYS A 215 9.15 -2.29 -20.80
CA LYS A 215 8.55 -3.21 -21.78
C LYS A 215 7.03 -3.03 -21.87
N ASP A 216 6.36 -2.79 -20.76
CA ASP A 216 4.91 -2.58 -20.75
C ASP A 216 4.54 -1.21 -21.33
N THR A 217 5.33 -0.18 -21.06
CA THR A 217 5.16 1.14 -21.68
C THR A 217 5.35 1.07 -23.19
N GLU A 218 6.39 0.38 -23.67
CA GLU A 218 6.65 0.19 -25.11
C GLU A 218 5.48 -0.54 -25.81
N LYS A 219 4.98 -1.63 -25.22
CA LYS A 219 3.81 -2.35 -25.76
C LYS A 219 2.57 -1.48 -25.80
N PHE A 220 2.31 -0.70 -24.74
CA PHE A 220 1.19 0.21 -24.70
C PHE A 220 1.31 1.29 -25.77
N GLN A 221 2.50 1.87 -25.93
CA GLN A 221 2.77 2.86 -26.99
C GLN A 221 2.58 2.27 -28.39
N SER A 222 3.11 1.07 -28.68
CA SER A 222 2.92 0.44 -29.98
C SER A 222 1.44 0.15 -30.26
N TYR A 223 0.71 -0.34 -29.25
CA TYR A 223 -0.73 -0.61 -29.38
C TYR A 223 -1.54 0.68 -29.59
N SER A 224 -1.19 1.74 -28.86
CA SER A 224 -1.81 3.06 -29.02
C SER A 224 -1.58 3.63 -30.42
N GLN A 225 -0.35 3.53 -30.93
CA GLN A 225 0.00 4.00 -32.28
C GLN A 225 -0.75 3.20 -33.37
N ASP A 226 -0.86 1.88 -33.23
CA ASP A 226 -1.63 1.05 -34.16
C ASP A 226 -3.11 1.43 -34.18
N LEU A 227 -3.68 1.74 -33.01
CA LEU A 227 -5.07 2.16 -32.89
C LEU A 227 -5.28 3.55 -33.50
N GLU A 228 -4.35 4.47 -33.27
CA GLU A 228 -4.35 5.81 -33.85
C GLU A 228 -4.28 5.77 -35.37
N PHE A 229 -3.41 4.93 -35.94
CA PHE A 229 -3.32 4.73 -37.39
C PHE A 229 -4.64 4.18 -37.97
N LYS A 230 -5.27 3.20 -37.29
CA LYS A 230 -6.58 2.68 -37.70
C LYS A 230 -7.67 3.73 -37.63
N LEU A 231 -7.67 4.55 -36.57
CA LEU A 231 -8.63 5.63 -36.40
C LEU A 231 -8.47 6.67 -37.50
N GLN A 232 -7.24 7.09 -37.79
CA GLN A 232 -6.93 8.02 -38.88
C GLN A 232 -7.36 7.47 -40.25
N SER A 233 -7.10 6.19 -40.53
CA SER A 233 -7.57 5.55 -41.77
C SER A 233 -9.10 5.56 -41.86
N LYS A 234 -9.81 5.31 -40.76
CA LYS A 234 -11.28 5.36 -40.72
C LYS A 234 -11.83 6.77 -40.84
N GLU A 235 -11.15 7.76 -40.27
CA GLU A 235 -11.48 9.17 -40.44
C GLU A 235 -11.37 9.59 -41.91
N GLN A 236 -10.30 9.19 -42.60
CA GLN A 236 -10.13 9.44 -44.03
C GLN A 236 -11.22 8.77 -44.89
N GLU A 237 -11.60 7.52 -44.57
CA GLU A 237 -12.71 6.84 -45.25
C GLU A 237 -14.04 7.59 -45.03
N LEU A 238 -14.29 8.08 -43.82
CA LEU A 238 -15.49 8.87 -43.51
C LEU A 238 -15.51 10.21 -44.27
N GLU A 239 -14.38 10.91 -44.33
CA GLU A 239 -14.27 12.15 -45.12
C GLU A 239 -14.60 11.91 -46.60
N GLN A 240 -14.09 10.82 -47.18
CA GLN A 240 -14.41 10.45 -48.56
C GLN A 240 -15.90 10.15 -48.75
N LEU A 241 -16.52 9.42 -47.81
CA LEU A 241 -17.96 9.15 -47.86
C LEU A 241 -18.79 10.43 -47.76
N VAL A 242 -18.39 11.37 -46.90
CA VAL A 242 -19.06 12.67 -46.77
C VAL A 242 -18.95 13.48 -48.08
N GLN A 243 -17.77 13.49 -48.72
CA GLN A 243 -17.59 14.14 -50.02
C GLN A 243 -18.48 13.51 -51.11
N ASN A 244 -18.53 12.18 -51.17
CA ASN A 244 -19.39 11.45 -52.10
C ASN A 244 -20.88 11.73 -51.87
N GLN A 245 -21.30 11.75 -50.59
CA GLN A 245 -22.67 12.09 -50.22
C GLN A 245 -23.02 13.51 -50.69
N LYS A 246 -22.13 14.48 -50.50
CA LYS A 246 -22.33 15.87 -50.94
C LYS A 246 -22.49 15.96 -52.46
N MET A 247 -21.65 15.25 -53.22
CA MET A 247 -21.75 15.18 -54.70
C MET A 247 -23.07 14.56 -55.15
N LEU A 248 -23.47 13.45 -54.55
CA LEU A 248 -24.75 12.79 -54.87
C LEU A 248 -25.95 13.68 -54.51
N GLN A 249 -25.89 14.39 -53.38
CA GLN A 249 -26.92 15.33 -52.99
C GLN A 249 -27.05 16.47 -54.01
N GLN A 250 -25.93 17.01 -54.49
CA GLN A 250 -25.92 18.03 -55.54
C GLN A 250 -26.57 17.49 -56.83
N GLN A 251 -26.18 16.31 -57.30
CA GLN A 251 -26.79 15.67 -58.48
C GLN A 251 -28.29 15.47 -58.32
N CYS A 252 -28.75 15.02 -57.14
CA CYS A 252 -30.18 14.90 -56.85
C CYS A 252 -30.90 16.25 -56.93
N THR A 253 -30.31 17.33 -56.41
CA THR A 253 -30.90 18.67 -56.50
C THR A 253 -31.00 19.18 -57.94
N GLU A 254 -29.97 18.96 -58.76
CA GLU A 254 -29.94 19.35 -60.17
C GLU A 254 -30.96 18.56 -61.01
N LEU A 255 -31.09 17.25 -60.76
CA LEU A 255 -32.11 16.43 -61.42
C LEU A 255 -33.54 16.86 -61.03
N LEU A 256 -33.75 17.23 -59.76
CA LEU A 256 -35.05 17.74 -59.31
C LEU A 256 -35.38 19.09 -59.95
N SER A 257 -34.42 20.02 -60.06
CA SER A 257 -34.64 21.30 -60.74
C SER A 257 -34.91 21.10 -62.23
N GLY A 258 -34.11 20.29 -62.93
CA GLY A 258 -34.34 19.98 -64.35
C GLY A 258 -35.68 19.27 -64.61
N LYS A 259 -36.11 18.39 -63.69
CA LYS A 259 -37.45 17.77 -63.75
C LYS A 259 -38.55 18.81 -63.59
N GLU A 260 -38.37 19.83 -62.75
CA GLU A 260 -39.36 20.89 -62.58
C GLU A 260 -39.40 21.83 -63.79
N GLU A 261 -38.24 22.19 -64.35
CA GLU A 261 -38.12 22.98 -65.59
C GLU A 261 -38.82 22.29 -66.77
N THR A 262 -38.56 21.00 -66.99
CA THR A 262 -39.19 20.22 -68.06
C THR A 262 -40.70 20.09 -67.88
N LYS A 263 -41.22 20.00 -66.64
CA LYS A 263 -42.67 20.05 -66.40
C LYS A 263 -43.26 21.41 -66.77
N ILE A 264 -42.61 22.50 -66.36
CA ILE A 264 -43.06 23.88 -66.66
C ILE A 264 -43.09 24.08 -68.18
N GLU A 265 -42.04 23.67 -68.89
CA GLU A 265 -41.99 23.73 -70.35
C GLU A 265 -43.07 22.87 -71.01
N ASN A 266 -43.34 21.66 -70.51
CA ASN A 266 -44.41 20.82 -71.02
C ASN A 266 -45.79 21.46 -70.84
N ILE A 267 -46.05 22.10 -69.70
CA ILE A 267 -47.29 22.86 -69.45
C ILE A 267 -47.40 24.02 -70.45
N LYS A 268 -46.31 24.78 -70.65
CA LYS A 268 -46.27 25.87 -71.62
C LYS A 268 -46.56 25.39 -73.04
N LEU A 269 -45.91 24.32 -73.48
CA LEU A 269 -46.13 23.72 -74.81
C LEU A 269 -47.56 23.20 -74.98
N LYS A 270 -48.17 22.63 -73.94
CA LYS A 270 -49.59 22.23 -73.96
C LYS A 270 -50.51 23.43 -74.14
N LEU A 271 -50.26 24.54 -73.43
CA LEU A 271 -51.04 25.76 -73.57
C LEU A 271 -50.91 26.34 -74.98
N THR A 272 -49.69 26.45 -75.51
CA THR A 272 -49.49 26.95 -76.88
C THR A 272 -50.11 26.04 -77.92
N ASN A 273 -50.06 24.71 -77.74
CA ASN A 273 -50.75 23.77 -78.64
C ASN A 273 -52.28 23.94 -78.58
N GLN A 274 -52.86 24.17 -77.39
CA GLN A 274 -54.29 24.46 -77.25
C GLN A 274 -54.68 25.78 -77.92
N GLU A 275 -53.85 26.81 -77.80
CA GLU A 275 -54.03 28.09 -78.50
C GLU A 275 -53.99 27.90 -80.02
N LEU A 276 -52.96 27.22 -80.54
CA LEU A 276 -52.85 26.93 -81.97
C LEU A 276 -54.00 26.08 -82.50
N LEU A 277 -54.53 25.13 -81.72
CA LEU A 277 -55.72 24.35 -82.09
C LEU A 277 -56.95 25.24 -82.19
N ARG A 278 -57.18 26.15 -81.22
CA ARG A 278 -58.28 27.12 -81.30
C ARG A 278 -58.14 28.03 -82.52
N ASP A 279 -56.94 28.51 -82.79
CA ASP A 279 -56.67 29.36 -83.95
C ASP A 279 -56.85 28.60 -85.28
N LEU A 280 -56.51 27.32 -85.32
CA LEU A 280 -56.77 26.46 -86.46
C LEU A 280 -58.28 26.21 -86.64
N GLU A 281 -59.02 25.98 -85.56
CA GLU A 281 -60.46 25.81 -85.59
C GLU A 281 -61.17 27.09 -86.07
N THR A 282 -60.76 28.26 -85.59
CA THR A 282 -61.32 29.55 -86.02
C THR A 282 -61.01 29.82 -87.49
N THR A 283 -59.76 29.67 -87.92
CA THR A 283 -59.38 29.87 -89.34
C THR A 283 -60.03 28.84 -90.26
N SER A 284 -60.20 27.59 -89.82
CA SER A 284 -60.95 26.56 -90.56
C SER A 284 -62.43 26.92 -90.70
N HIS A 285 -63.05 27.41 -89.63
CA HIS A 285 -64.44 27.89 -89.66
C HIS A 285 -64.60 29.09 -90.59
N GLU A 286 -63.70 30.08 -90.49
CA GLU A 286 -63.66 31.25 -91.39
C GLU A 286 -63.47 30.83 -92.86
N LEU A 287 -62.57 29.88 -93.13
CA LEU A 287 -62.35 29.34 -94.47
C LEU A 287 -63.58 28.61 -95.00
N SER A 288 -64.27 27.82 -94.17
CA SER A 288 -65.53 27.17 -94.53
C SER A 288 -66.62 28.20 -94.87
N LEU A 289 -66.72 29.29 -94.11
CA LEU A 289 -67.66 30.38 -94.41
C LEU A 289 -67.31 31.06 -95.74
N ALA A 290 -66.03 31.34 -95.98
CA ALA A 290 -65.57 31.92 -97.24
C ALA A 290 -65.82 30.99 -98.43
N GLN A 291 -65.62 29.68 -98.27
CA GLN A 291 -65.95 28.66 -99.28
C GLN A 291 -67.45 28.61 -99.57
N GLN A 292 -68.31 28.65 -98.54
CA GLN A 292 -69.76 28.72 -98.72
C GLN A 292 -70.18 29.99 -99.47
N GLN A 293 -69.60 31.14 -99.13
CA GLN A 293 -69.86 32.40 -99.84
C GLN A 293 -69.42 32.34 -101.31
N LEU A 294 -68.23 31.76 -101.59
CA LEU A 294 -67.76 31.52 -102.95
C LEU A 294 -68.72 30.62 -103.74
N GLN A 295 -69.22 29.54 -103.13
CA GLN A 295 -70.20 28.65 -103.77
C GLN A 295 -71.48 29.41 -104.15
N VAL A 296 -72.02 30.22 -103.24
CA VAL A 296 -73.21 31.05 -103.52
C VAL A 296 -72.96 32.00 -104.69
N LEU A 297 -71.80 32.68 -104.70
CA LEU A 297 -71.43 33.57 -105.80
C LEU A 297 -71.24 32.81 -107.13
N GLN A 298 -70.73 31.58 -107.09
CA GLN A 298 -70.55 30.73 -108.26
C GLN A 298 -71.88 30.20 -108.80
N ASP A 299 -72.80 29.82 -107.93
CA ASP A 299 -74.17 29.44 -108.29
C ASP A 299 -74.92 30.63 -108.89
N GLU A 300 -74.76 31.83 -108.32
CA GLU A 300 -75.33 33.08 -108.85
C GLU A 300 -74.72 33.46 -110.21
N ALA A 301 -73.40 33.36 -110.36
CA ALA A 301 -72.72 33.57 -111.64
C ALA A 301 -73.18 32.56 -112.72
N SER A 302 -73.42 31.30 -112.33
CA SER A 302 -73.93 30.25 -113.23
C SER A 302 -75.38 30.54 -113.65
N ARG A 303 -76.25 30.92 -112.71
CA ARG A 303 -77.62 31.38 -113.01
C ARG A 303 -77.64 32.58 -113.96
N LEU A 304 -76.80 33.59 -113.70
CA LEU A 304 -76.71 34.76 -114.56
C LEU A 304 -76.15 34.41 -115.95
N HIS A 305 -75.31 33.39 -116.06
CA HIS A 305 -74.83 32.89 -117.35
C HIS A 305 -75.95 32.17 -118.11
N GLU A 306 -76.72 31.30 -117.44
CA GLU A 306 -77.90 30.63 -118.01
C GLU A 306 -78.98 31.63 -118.44
N GLU A 307 -79.24 32.67 -117.64
CA GLU A 307 -80.17 33.77 -117.98
C GLU A 307 -79.69 34.60 -119.19
N LYS A 308 -78.40 34.57 -119.53
CA LYS A 308 -77.81 35.33 -120.64
C LYS A 308 -77.69 34.53 -121.94
N GLU A 309 -77.84 33.21 -121.87
CA GLU A 309 -77.87 32.30 -123.03
C GLU A 309 -79.29 31.98 -123.54
N MET A 310 -80.33 32.50 -122.87
CA MET A 310 -81.74 32.52 -123.32
C MET A 310 -82.13 33.85 -123.96
#